data_AF-A0AAD9UJF5-F1
#
_entry.id   AF-A0AAD9UJF5-F1
#
_cell.length_a   1.000
_cell.length_b   1.000
_cell.length_c   1.000
_cell.angle_alpha   90.00
_cell.angle_beta   90.00
_cell.angle_gamma   90.00
#
_symmetry.space_group_name_H-M   'P 1'
#
loop_
_entity.id
_entity.type
_entity.pdbx_description
1 polymer ?
#
loop_
_entity_poly.entity_id
_entity_poly.type
_entity_poly.pdbx_seq_one_letter_code
_entity_poly.pdbx_strand_id
1 'polypeptide(L)'
;MINSISMYYNTSEHMTSLFIKITNQMVKSCKSYLTNNGMDRVWDLPLQDTLTRINVCTDLFEHYKEAFYDVKHKIEATPGERQFSFSEMYIFGKFDAFCKRLIKVRIYTMSTHVII
;
A
#
# COMPACT_ATOMS: atom_id res chain seq x y z
N MET A 1 -13.77 8.08 -14.10
CA MET A 1 -15.16 8.03 -13.58
C MET A 1 -15.35 8.97 -12.39
N ILE A 2 -14.65 8.85 -11.26
CA ILE A 2 -14.70 9.88 -10.19
C ILE A 2 -14.04 11.20 -10.64
N ASN A 3 -12.88 11.13 -11.29
CA ASN A 3 -12.15 12.31 -11.80
C ASN A 3 -12.91 13.09 -12.90
N SER A 4 -13.81 12.41 -13.62
CA SER A 4 -14.49 12.90 -14.82
C SER A 4 -15.91 13.38 -14.53
N ILE A 5 -16.48 13.00 -13.37
CA ILE A 5 -17.88 13.29 -13.00
C ILE A 5 -17.97 14.15 -11.73
N SER A 6 -17.02 14.03 -10.79
CA SER A 6 -17.08 14.79 -9.54
C SER A 6 -16.44 16.17 -9.69
N MET A 7 -17.26 17.22 -9.51
CA MET A 7 -16.82 18.61 -9.43
C MET A 7 -15.94 18.94 -8.22
N TYR A 8 -15.77 17.99 -7.28
CA TYR A 8 -14.94 18.14 -6.08
C TYR A 8 -13.61 17.37 -6.19
N TYR A 9 -13.51 16.40 -7.11
CA TYR A 9 -12.29 15.60 -7.36
C TYR A 9 -11.70 15.86 -8.76
N ASN A 10 -12.10 16.96 -9.38
CA ASN A 10 -11.63 17.47 -10.67
C ASN A 10 -10.31 18.26 -10.55
N THR A 11 -9.76 18.45 -9.34
CA THR A 11 -8.43 19.02 -9.11
C THR A 11 -7.43 17.97 -8.64
N SER A 12 -6.17 18.12 -9.04
CA SER A 12 -5.07 17.21 -8.67
C SER A 12 -4.88 17.10 -7.15
N GLU A 13 -5.21 18.15 -6.39
CA GLU A 13 -5.05 18.23 -4.94
C GLU A 13 -6.08 17.36 -4.18
N HIS A 14 -7.35 17.39 -4.61
CA HIS A 14 -8.40 16.58 -3.98
C HIS A 14 -8.23 15.09 -4.31
N MET A 15 -7.79 14.76 -5.52
CA MET A 15 -7.43 13.39 -5.91
C MET A 15 -6.21 12.88 -5.12
N THR A 16 -5.16 13.70 -4.99
CA THR A 16 -3.99 13.34 -4.16
C THR A 16 -4.40 13.07 -2.71
N SER A 17 -5.24 13.94 -2.13
CA SER A 17 -5.77 13.76 -0.77
C SER A 17 -6.60 12.48 -0.63
N LEU A 18 -7.37 12.11 -1.64
CA LEU A 18 -8.14 10.87 -1.68
C LEU A 18 -7.20 9.65 -1.69
N PHE A 19 -6.20 9.62 -2.57
CA PHE A 19 -5.22 8.53 -2.63
C PHE A 19 -4.42 8.39 -1.33
N ILE A 20 -4.04 9.50 -0.70
CA ILE A 20 -3.39 9.48 0.62
C ILE A 20 -4.31 8.82 1.66
N LYS A 21 -5.60 9.17 1.69
CA LYS A 21 -6.57 8.58 2.64
C LYS A 21 -6.76 7.08 2.40
N ILE A 22 -6.91 6.67 1.14
CA ILE A 22 -7.01 5.26 0.74
C ILE A 22 -5.76 4.50 1.19
N THR A 23 -4.57 5.03 0.89
CA THR A 23 -3.29 4.39 1.25
C THR A 23 -3.13 4.26 2.76
N ASN A 24 -3.48 5.30 3.52
CA ASN A 24 -3.46 5.23 4.98
C ASN A 24 -4.41 4.16 5.52
N GLN A 25 -5.58 3.98 4.91
CA GLN A 25 -6.54 2.95 5.32
C GLN A 25 -6.05 1.54 4.98
N MET A 26 -5.40 1.35 3.83
CA MET A 26 -4.75 0.09 3.49
C MET A 26 -3.64 -0.27 4.50
N VAL A 27 -2.79 0.70 4.88
CA VAL A 27 -1.76 0.48 5.92
C VAL A 27 -2.38 0.11 7.27
N LYS A 28 -3.47 0.78 7.68
CA LYS A 28 -4.19 0.43 8.93
C LYS A 28 -4.72 -1.00 8.87
N SER A 29 -5.31 -1.38 7.73
CA SER A 29 -5.85 -2.73 7.53
C SER A 29 -4.76 -3.79 7.55
N CYS A 30 -3.61 -3.54 6.90
CA CYS A 30 -2.43 -4.40 6.98
C CYS A 30 -1.93 -4.59 8.41
N LYS A 31 -1.85 -3.50 9.19
CA LYS A 31 -1.44 -3.57 10.59
C LYS A 31 -2.40 -4.43 11.42
N SER A 32 -3.70 -4.20 11.28
CA SER A 32 -4.74 -4.97 11.96
C SER A 32 -4.68 -6.45 11.56
N TYR A 33 -4.47 -6.76 10.28
CA TYR A 33 -4.29 -8.13 9.79
C TYR A 33 -3.04 -8.81 10.37
N LEU A 34 -1.90 -8.11 10.39
CA LEU A 34 -0.66 -8.63 10.95
C LEU A 34 -0.80 -8.97 12.44
N THR A 35 -1.44 -8.09 13.22
CA THR A 35 -1.51 -8.22 14.68
C THR A 35 -2.82 -8.83 15.17
N ASN A 36 -3.67 -9.38 14.29
CA ASN A 36 -5.00 -9.86 14.63
C ASN A 36 -5.78 -8.84 15.48
N ASN A 37 -5.94 -7.62 14.94
CA ASN A 37 -6.53 -6.46 15.62
C ASN A 37 -5.82 -6.04 16.92
N GLY A 38 -4.53 -6.37 17.07
CA GLY A 38 -3.74 -6.03 18.25
C GLY A 38 -3.73 -7.11 19.34
N MET A 39 -4.38 -8.25 19.09
CA MET A 39 -4.38 -9.39 20.00
C MET A 39 -3.05 -10.14 20.01
N ASP A 40 -2.35 -10.14 18.87
CA ASP A 40 -1.12 -10.90 18.68
C ASP A 40 0.07 -9.97 18.38
N ARG A 41 1.26 -10.31 18.89
CA ARG A 41 2.52 -9.69 18.44
C ARG A 41 3.04 -10.45 17.24
N VAL A 42 3.54 -9.72 16.25
CA VAL A 42 4.00 -10.31 14.97
C VAL A 42 5.09 -11.37 15.17
N TRP A 43 5.96 -11.21 16.16
CA TRP A 43 7.06 -12.14 16.44
C TRP A 43 6.68 -13.31 17.36
N ASP A 44 5.48 -13.30 17.94
CA ASP A 44 4.97 -14.42 18.75
C ASP A 44 4.18 -15.43 17.89
N LEU A 45 3.88 -15.08 16.64
CA LEU A 45 3.17 -15.93 15.69
C LEU A 45 4.10 -17.03 15.13
N PRO A 46 3.56 -18.20 14.76
CA PRO A 46 4.33 -19.22 14.03
C PRO A 46 5.01 -18.63 12.79
N LEU A 47 6.20 -19.15 12.45
CA LEU A 47 6.98 -18.65 11.31
C LEU A 47 6.14 -18.57 10.03
N GLN A 48 5.45 -19.67 9.67
CA GLN A 48 4.66 -19.73 8.44
C GLN A 48 3.53 -18.70 8.42
N ASP A 49 2.86 -18.47 9.56
CA ASP A 49 1.81 -17.46 9.68
C ASP A 49 2.38 -16.05 9.53
N THR A 50 3.51 -15.77 10.19
CA THR A 50 4.20 -14.48 10.08
C THR A 50 4.60 -14.18 8.64
N LEU A 51 5.23 -15.15 7.95
CA LEU A 51 5.64 -15.02 6.55
C LEU A 51 4.43 -14.79 5.63
N THR A 52 3.38 -15.59 5.82
CA THR A 52 2.14 -15.48 5.03
C THR A 52 1.51 -14.11 5.19
N ARG A 53 1.37 -13.61 6.43
CA ARG A 53 0.77 -12.30 6.68
C ARG A 53 1.61 -11.17 6.09
N ILE A 54 2.93 -11.24 6.19
CA ILE A 54 3.84 -10.26 5.59
C ILE A 54 3.69 -10.25 4.06
N ASN A 55 3.70 -11.41 3.42
CA ASN A 55 3.57 -11.51 1.96
C ASN A 55 2.23 -10.94 1.48
N VAL A 56 1.12 -11.27 2.14
CA VAL A 56 -0.20 -10.68 1.80
C VAL A 56 -0.18 -9.14 1.87
N CYS A 57 0.48 -8.56 2.87
CA CYS A 57 0.61 -7.11 2.97
C CYS A 57 1.52 -6.49 1.91
N THR A 58 2.59 -7.17 1.49
CA THR A 58 3.46 -6.70 0.39
C THR A 58 2.77 -6.81 -0.95
N ASP A 59 2.08 -7.92 -1.20
CA ASP A 59 1.37 -8.17 -2.46
C ASP A 59 0.23 -7.17 -2.65
N LEU A 60 -0.52 -6.85 -1.58
CA LEU A 60 -1.53 -5.79 -1.62
C LEU A 60 -0.95 -4.45 -2.09
N PHE A 61 0.25 -4.10 -1.62
CA PHE A 61 0.90 -2.85 -2.01
C PHE A 61 1.39 -2.88 -3.47
N GLU A 62 1.88 -4.02 -3.94
CA GLU A 62 2.30 -4.20 -5.33
C GLU A 62 1.10 -4.06 -6.29
N HIS A 63 0.02 -4.80 -6.06
CA HIS A 63 -1.20 -4.69 -6.86
C HIS A 63 -1.81 -3.29 -6.82
N TYR A 64 -1.74 -2.60 -5.67
CA TYR A 64 -2.20 -1.22 -5.56
C TYR A 64 -1.39 -0.27 -6.46
N LYS A 65 -0.06 -0.41 -6.49
CA LYS A 65 0.80 0.40 -7.39
C LYS A 65 0.50 0.10 -8.85
N GLU A 66 0.40 -1.17 -9.23
CA GLU A 66 0.09 -1.59 -10.61
C GLU A 66 -1.22 -0.97 -11.08
N ALA A 67 -2.29 -1.14 -10.30
CA ALA A 67 -3.60 -0.56 -10.62
C ALA A 67 -3.54 0.97 -10.73
N PHE A 68 -2.74 1.65 -9.90
CA PHE A 68 -2.55 3.09 -10.00
C PHE A 68 -1.84 3.50 -11.29
N TYR A 69 -0.75 2.83 -11.65
CA TYR A 69 0.01 3.13 -12.86
C TYR A 69 -0.80 2.83 -14.13
N ASP A 70 -1.58 1.75 -14.14
CA ASP A 70 -2.49 1.43 -15.24
C ASP A 70 -3.50 2.55 -15.50
N VAL A 71 -4.09 3.08 -14.42
CA VAL A 71 -5.05 4.19 -14.52
C VAL A 71 -4.34 5.48 -14.95
N LYS A 72 -3.15 5.77 -14.39
CA LYS A 72 -2.34 6.94 -14.77
C LYS A 72 -1.99 6.92 -16.26
N HIS A 73 -1.50 5.80 -16.77
CA HIS A 73 -1.13 5.63 -18.17
C HIS A 73 -2.34 5.80 -19.11
N LYS A 74 -3.52 5.28 -18.74
CA LYS A 74 -4.75 5.48 -19.51
C LYS A 74 -5.17 6.94 -19.62
N ILE A 75 -5.02 7.71 -18.53
CA ILE A 75 -5.31 9.15 -18.52
C ILE A 75 -4.30 9.90 -19.40
N GLU A 76 -3.02 9.59 -19.28
CA GLU A 76 -1.95 10.22 -20.08
C GLU A 76 -2.09 9.94 -21.58
N ALA A 77 -2.60 8.76 -21.96
CA ALA A 77 -2.83 8.37 -23.35
C ALA A 77 -4.11 8.96 -23.97
N THR A 78 -4.99 9.59 -23.19
CA THR A 78 -6.28 10.12 -23.68
C THR A 78 -6.16 11.60 -24.06
N PRO A 79 -6.22 11.97 -25.36
CA PRO A 79 -6.09 13.36 -25.78
C PRO A 79 -7.26 14.20 -25.25
N GLY A 80 -6.95 15.31 -24.57
CA GLY A 80 -7.95 16.22 -23.99
C GLY A 80 -8.35 15.91 -22.55
N GLU A 81 -7.92 14.79 -21.97
CA GLU A 81 -7.99 14.60 -20.51
C GLU A 81 -6.88 15.39 -19.81
N ARG A 82 -7.21 15.96 -18.65
CA ARG A 82 -6.27 16.76 -17.87
C ARG A 82 -5.21 15.85 -17.26
N GLN A 83 -3.96 16.01 -17.68
CA GLN A 83 -2.85 15.28 -17.07
C GLN A 83 -2.70 15.67 -15.60
N PHE A 84 -2.63 14.66 -14.73
CA PHE A 84 -2.48 14.89 -13.30
C PHE A 84 -1.01 14.87 -12.91
N SER A 85 -0.53 15.97 -12.32
CA SER A 85 0.71 15.99 -11.56
C SER A 85 0.41 15.51 -10.14
N PHE A 86 0.73 14.25 -9.85
CA PHE A 86 0.64 13.66 -8.50
C PHE A 86 2.04 13.41 -7.95
N SER A 87 2.26 13.71 -6.68
CA SER A 87 3.46 13.24 -5.99
C SER A 87 3.23 11.83 -5.45
N GLU A 88 3.80 10.87 -6.16
CA GLU A 88 3.80 9.45 -5.78
C GLU A 88 4.39 9.24 -4.38
N MET A 89 5.33 10.09 -3.97
CA MET A 89 5.91 10.05 -2.62
C MET A 89 4.87 10.31 -1.52
N TYR A 90 3.94 11.25 -1.73
CA TYR A 90 2.89 11.51 -0.74
C TYR A 90 1.87 10.38 -0.67
N ILE A 91 1.58 9.74 -1.80
CA ILE A 91 0.62 8.64 -1.89
C ILE A 91 1.22 7.37 -1.28
N PHE A 92 2.36 6.93 -1.81
CA PHE A 92 2.93 5.61 -1.54
C PHE A 92 4.00 5.58 -0.46
N GLY A 93 4.68 6.71 -0.18
CA GLY A 93 5.90 6.71 0.64
C GLY A 93 5.71 6.09 2.03
N LYS A 94 4.54 6.30 2.66
CA LYS A 94 4.21 5.67 3.95
C LYS A 94 4.03 4.16 3.85
N PHE A 95 3.39 3.67 2.78
CA PHE A 95 3.16 2.24 2.58
C PHE A 95 4.47 1.54 2.16
N ASP A 96 5.27 2.17 1.29
CA ASP A 96 6.60 1.67 0.92
C ASP A 96 7.51 1.51 2.16
N ALA A 97 7.59 2.54 3.01
CA ALA A 97 8.35 2.47 4.26
C ALA A 97 7.80 1.41 5.24
N PHE A 98 6.51 1.09 5.17
CA PHE A 98 5.91 0.00 5.94
C PHE A 98 6.31 -1.37 5.38
N CYS A 99 6.17 -1.62 4.08
CA CYS A 99 6.58 -2.87 3.44
C CYS A 99 8.08 -3.13 3.61
N LYS A 100 8.94 -2.11 3.50
CA LYS A 100 10.39 -2.23 3.77
C LYS A 100 10.68 -2.72 5.20
N ARG A 101 9.90 -2.27 6.19
CA ARG A 101 10.02 -2.76 7.57
C ARG A 101 9.56 -4.20 7.70
N LEU A 102 8.47 -4.60 7.04
CA LEU A 102 8.00 -5.98 7.03
C LEU A 102 9.03 -6.93 6.40
N ILE A 103 9.68 -6.53 5.31
CA ILE A 103 10.74 -7.33 4.67
C ILE A 103 11.91 -7.56 5.63
N LYS A 104 12.29 -6.54 6.41
CA LYS A 104 13.32 -6.71 7.46
C LYS A 104 12.86 -7.73 8.51
N VAL A 105 11.63 -7.61 9.03
CA VAL A 105 11.08 -8.58 10.00
C VAL A 105 11.09 -9.99 9.42
N ARG A 106 10.68 -10.16 8.16
CA ARG A 106 10.72 -11.43 7.44
C ARG A 106 12.13 -12.04 7.45
N ILE A 107 13.14 -11.26 7.07
CA ILE A 107 14.55 -11.69 7.03
C ILE A 107 15.01 -12.13 8.43
N TYR A 108 14.77 -11.31 9.46
CA TYR A 108 15.17 -11.66 10.83
C TYR A 108 14.49 -12.93 11.34
N THR A 109 13.17 -13.07 11.09
CA THR A 109 12.40 -14.24 11.56
C THR A 109 12.90 -15.54 10.90
N MET A 110 13.26 -15.48 9.62
CA MET A 110 13.85 -16.63 8.92
C MET A 110 15.24 -16.98 9.49
N SER A 111 16.09 -15.97 9.73
CA SER A 111 17.43 -16.20 10.29
C SER A 111 17.40 -16.82 11.70
N THR A 112 16.46 -16.41 12.55
CA THR A 112 16.36 -16.95 13.92
C THR A 112 15.90 -18.42 13.93
N HIS A 113 15.03 -18.84 13.01
CA HIS A 113 14.58 -20.23 12.91
C HIS A 113 15.57 -21.17 12.23
N VAL A 114 16.54 -20.66 11.45
CA VAL A 114 17.60 -21.50 10.85
C VAL A 114 18.70 -21.84 11.87
N ILE A 115 18.79 -21.08 12.97
CA ILE A 115 19.82 -21.23 14.01
C ILE A 115 19.37 -22.16 15.16
N ILE A 116 18.06 -22.46 15.26
CA ILE A 116 17.45 -23.35 16.27
C ILE A 116 17.16 -24.71 15.64
#